data_AF-A0AAD9GSJ7-F1
#
_entry.id   AF-A0AAD9GSJ7-F1
#
_cell.length_a   1.000
_cell.length_b   1.000
_cell.length_c   1.000
_cell.angle_alpha   90.00
_cell.angle_beta   90.00
_cell.angle_gamma   90.00
#
_symmetry.space_group_name_H-M   'P 1'
#
loop_
_entity.id
_entity.type
_entity.pdbx_description
1 polymer ?
#
loop_
_entity_poly.entity_id
_entity_poly.type
_entity_poly.pdbx_seq_one_letter_code
_entity_poly.pdbx_strand_id
1 'polypeptide(L)'
;MTKHNDTLCGSIVQYMPVEGDLSELLYVNGKALLDPIPGAIDRLDGTNLNVWFNLNPKRVTPRQKRRMNGFTQTNYQGGFQDECLVGFGAEPLPDTFMARLLRRRLHYFSIRMGVLSALNECYAFENM
;
A
#
# COMPACT_ATOMS: atom_id res chain seq x y z
N MET A 1 0.70 0.29 14.92
CA MET A 1 -0.40 -0.69 14.98
C MET A 1 -0.51 -1.27 16.39
N THR A 2 -0.93 -0.48 17.37
CA THR A 2 -1.22 -0.97 18.74
C THR A 2 -2.61 -0.56 19.21
N LYS A 3 -3.20 0.49 18.64
CA LYS A 3 -4.56 0.95 18.94
C LYS A 3 -5.62 0.47 17.93
N HIS A 4 -5.26 0.31 16.65
CA HIS A 4 -6.16 -0.10 15.57
C HIS A 4 -5.42 -1.06 14.64
N ASN A 5 -5.41 -2.34 15.00
CA ASN A 5 -4.63 -3.36 14.28
C ASN A 5 -5.36 -3.88 13.04
N ASP A 6 -6.61 -3.45 12.86
CA ASP A 6 -7.58 -3.81 11.84
C ASP A 6 -7.95 -2.61 10.94
N THR A 7 -7.21 -1.51 11.05
CA THR A 7 -7.38 -0.30 10.24
C THR A 7 -6.12 -0.04 9.43
N LEU A 8 -6.30 0.10 8.12
CA LEU A 8 -5.24 0.53 7.20
C LEU A 8 -5.74 1.70 6.36
N CYS A 9 -4.86 2.67 6.11
CA CYS A 9 -5.14 3.86 5.31
C CYS A 9 -4.20 3.94 4.11
N GLY A 10 -4.69 4.51 3.01
CA GLY A 10 -3.84 4.96 1.91
C GLY A 10 -4.03 4.18 0.61
N SER A 11 -3.02 3.38 0.23
CA SER A 11 -2.93 2.83 -1.14
C SER A 11 -4.05 1.85 -1.48
N ILE A 12 -4.52 1.88 -2.73
CA ILE A 12 -5.57 0.99 -3.24
C ILE A 12 -4.98 -0.37 -3.56
N VAL A 13 -5.65 -1.43 -3.13
CA VAL A 13 -5.28 -2.81 -3.43
C VAL A 13 -6.30 -3.46 -4.37
N GLN A 14 -5.82 -4.31 -5.27
CA GLN A 14 -6.62 -5.16 -6.14
C GLN A 14 -6.28 -6.63 -5.88
N TYR A 15 -7.33 -7.44 -5.81
CA TYR A 15 -7.27 -8.89 -5.63
C TYR A 15 -7.72 -9.61 -6.89
N MET A 16 -7.28 -10.85 -7.07
CA MET A 16 -7.79 -11.70 -8.14
C MET A 16 -9.32 -11.85 -8.04
N PRO A 17 -10.06 -11.68 -9.14
CA PRO A 17 -11.53 -11.67 -9.15
C PRO A 17 -12.11 -13.09 -9.16
N VAL A 18 -11.50 -14.03 -8.45
CA VAL A 18 -11.95 -15.41 -8.33
C VAL A 18 -12.72 -15.57 -7.02
N GLU A 19 -13.86 -16.26 -7.07
CA GLU A 19 -14.58 -16.65 -5.86
C GLU A 19 -13.85 -17.81 -5.19
N GLY A 20 -13.42 -17.62 -3.95
CA GLY A 20 -12.64 -18.58 -3.19
C GLY A 20 -12.14 -17.98 -1.87
N ASP A 21 -11.70 -18.85 -0.97
CA ASP A 21 -11.25 -18.46 0.37
C ASP A 21 -9.83 -17.87 0.37
N LEU A 22 -9.02 -18.19 -0.64
CA LEU A 22 -7.68 -17.63 -0.82
C LEU A 22 -7.75 -16.43 -1.78
N SER A 23 -7.60 -15.23 -1.24
CA SER A 23 -7.46 -14.01 -2.05
C SER A 23 -6.02 -13.77 -2.45
N GLU A 24 -5.72 -13.91 -3.74
CA GLU A 24 -4.41 -13.54 -4.27
C GLU A 24 -4.33 -12.02 -4.50
N LEU A 25 -3.29 -11.41 -3.94
CA LEU A 25 -2.95 -10.01 -4.16
C LEU A 25 -2.42 -9.82 -5.60
N LEU A 26 -3.16 -9.08 -6.42
CA LEU A 26 -2.79 -8.84 -7.82
C LEU A 26 -1.94 -7.59 -7.99
N TYR A 27 -2.39 -6.47 -7.40
CA TYR A 27 -1.77 -5.18 -7.63
C TYR A 27 -2.03 -4.21 -6.48
N VAL A 28 -1.06 -3.34 -6.20
CA VAL A 28 -1.22 -2.23 -5.25
C VAL A 28 -0.90 -0.93 -5.97
N ASN A 29 -1.81 0.03 -5.91
CA ASN A 29 -1.67 1.35 -6.49
C ASN A 29 -1.53 2.42 -5.41
N GLY A 30 -0.42 3.15 -5.43
CA GLY A 30 -0.22 4.32 -4.58
C GLY A 30 1.04 5.05 -5.00
N LYS A 31 0.92 6.34 -5.35
CA LYS A 31 2.09 7.16 -5.70
C LYS A 31 3.09 7.22 -4.53
N ALA A 32 2.59 7.29 -3.31
CA ALA A 32 3.34 7.18 -2.06
C ALA A 32 4.30 5.97 -1.97
N LEU A 33 3.94 4.85 -2.61
CA LEU A 33 4.79 3.66 -2.61
C LEU A 33 5.98 3.83 -3.55
N LEU A 34 5.87 4.65 -4.59
CA LEU A 34 6.93 4.90 -5.58
C LEU A 34 7.74 6.15 -5.28
N ASP A 35 7.07 7.18 -4.78
CA ASP A 35 7.60 8.50 -4.50
C ASP A 35 7.29 8.84 -3.02
N PRO A 36 8.16 8.38 -2.10
CA PRO A 36 8.04 8.56 -0.64
C PRO A 36 7.96 10.01 -0.18
N ILE A 37 8.45 10.94 -0.99
CA ILE A 37 8.58 12.35 -0.62
C ILE A 37 7.99 13.14 -1.79
N PRO A 38 6.65 13.21 -1.90
CA PRO A 38 6.01 13.94 -2.96
C PRO A 38 6.11 15.43 -2.65
N GLY A 39 7.23 16.04 -3.00
CA GLY A 39 7.45 17.48 -2.86
C GLY A 39 8.79 17.83 -2.24
N ALA A 40 8.90 19.08 -1.81
CA ALA A 40 10.10 19.60 -1.21
C ALA A 40 10.20 19.19 0.27
N ILE A 41 11.39 18.74 0.69
CA ILE A 41 11.66 18.14 2.01
C ILE A 41 11.36 19.13 3.16
N ASP A 42 11.50 20.42 2.88
CA ASP A 42 11.22 21.56 3.76
C ASP A 42 9.72 21.78 4.07
N ARG A 43 8.83 20.96 3.51
CA ARG A 43 7.38 21.01 3.77
C ARG A 43 6.82 19.75 4.44
N LEU A 44 7.68 18.80 4.81
CA LEU A 44 7.25 17.52 5.39
C LEU A 44 6.64 17.68 6.80
N ASP A 45 7.15 18.63 7.56
CA ASP A 45 6.79 19.03 8.91
C ASP A 45 5.34 19.56 9.06
N GLY A 46 4.71 19.99 7.96
CA GLY A 46 3.29 20.39 7.92
C GLY A 46 2.31 19.31 7.45
N THR A 47 2.79 18.12 7.08
CA THR A 47 1.93 17.07 6.49
C THR A 47 1.30 16.16 7.56
N ASN A 48 -0.01 15.91 7.41
CA ASN A 48 -0.78 15.10 8.35
C ASN A 48 -0.24 13.66 8.43
N LEU A 49 -0.38 12.99 9.58
CA LEU A 49 0.11 11.62 9.84
C LEU A 49 -0.40 10.56 8.85
N ASN A 50 -1.54 10.78 8.19
CA ASN A 50 -2.02 9.92 7.11
C ASN A 50 -1.20 10.07 5.81
N VAL A 51 -0.54 11.22 5.64
CA VAL A 51 0.43 11.50 4.57
C VAL A 51 1.80 10.90 4.92
N TRP A 52 2.05 10.50 6.17
CA TRP A 52 3.27 9.77 6.49
C TRP A 52 3.27 8.43 5.79
N PHE A 53 4.08 8.39 4.74
CA PHE A 53 4.13 7.29 3.81
C PHE A 53 4.69 6.07 4.52
N ASN A 54 3.87 5.02 4.67
CA ASN A 54 4.41 3.72 5.01
C ASN A 54 5.19 3.20 3.81
N LEU A 55 6.49 3.50 3.78
CA LEU A 55 7.37 3.13 2.68
C LEU A 55 7.51 1.62 2.55
N ASN A 56 7.37 0.90 3.65
CA ASN A 56 7.57 -0.54 3.67
C ASN A 56 6.34 -1.18 4.32
N PRO A 57 5.19 -1.20 3.61
CA PRO A 57 3.99 -1.81 4.16
C PRO A 57 4.26 -3.29 4.41
N LYS A 58 3.84 -3.76 5.58
CA LYS A 58 3.94 -5.17 5.99
C LYS A 58 2.59 -5.86 6.01
N ARG A 59 1.51 -5.08 5.87
CA ARG A 59 0.13 -5.56 5.95
C ARG A 59 -0.74 -4.95 4.89
N VAL A 60 -1.81 -5.65 4.57
CA VAL A 60 -2.82 -5.27 3.59
C VAL A 60 -4.21 -5.59 4.15
N THR A 61 -5.23 -4.85 3.70
CA THR A 61 -6.61 -5.10 4.13
C THR A 61 -7.12 -6.34 3.41
N PRO A 62 -7.51 -7.42 4.10
CA PRO A 62 -7.97 -8.66 3.48
C PRO A 62 -9.09 -8.41 2.47
N ARG A 63 -9.17 -9.24 1.43
CA ARG A 63 -10.26 -9.16 0.47
C ARG A 63 -11.61 -9.29 1.17
N GLN A 64 -12.48 -8.32 0.96
CA GLN A 64 -13.82 -8.32 1.52
C GLN A 64 -14.84 -8.82 0.50
N LYS A 65 -15.81 -9.63 0.95
CA LYS A 65 -17.05 -9.82 0.19
C LYS A 65 -17.78 -8.49 0.11
N ARG A 66 -18.42 -8.22 -1.03
CA ARG A 66 -19.22 -7.00 -1.20
C ARG A 66 -20.33 -6.98 -0.15
N ARG A 67 -20.44 -5.87 0.58
CA ARG A 67 -21.44 -5.63 1.62
C ARG A 67 -22.14 -4.31 1.33
N MET A 68 -23.26 -4.08 2.02
CA MET A 68 -23.91 -2.78 1.99
C MET A 68 -22.99 -1.72 2.62
N ASN A 69 -23.07 -0.47 2.14
CA ASN A 69 -22.23 0.62 2.65
C ASN A 69 -22.46 0.82 4.15
N GLY A 70 -21.38 1.11 4.90
CA GLY A 70 -21.42 1.42 6.33
C GLY A 70 -21.23 0.24 7.29
N PHE A 71 -21.17 -1.01 6.79
CA PHE A 71 -20.87 -2.17 7.63
C PHE A 71 -19.37 -2.37 7.81
N THR A 72 -18.84 -1.98 8.97
CA THR A 72 -17.48 -2.29 9.42
C THR A 72 -17.53 -3.22 10.64
N GLN A 73 -16.43 -3.89 10.98
CA GLN A 73 -16.39 -4.76 12.18
C GLN A 73 -16.15 -3.98 13.49
N THR A 74 -16.03 -2.65 13.43
CA THR A 74 -15.67 -1.81 14.57
C THR A 74 -16.81 -0.89 14.99
N ASN A 75 -16.89 -0.63 16.30
CA ASN A 75 -17.80 0.38 16.89
C ASN A 75 -17.13 1.76 17.00
N TYR A 76 -15.96 1.94 16.37
CA TYR A 76 -15.22 3.20 16.41
C TYR A 76 -15.98 4.33 15.71
N GLN A 77 -16.18 5.45 16.40
CA GLN A 77 -16.90 6.64 15.91
C GLN A 77 -16.00 7.89 15.74
N GLY A 78 -14.68 7.75 15.87
CA GLY A 78 -13.77 8.88 15.70
C GLY A 78 -13.52 9.23 14.23
N GLY A 79 -12.82 10.35 13.99
CA GLY A 79 -12.49 10.82 12.65
C GLY A 79 -11.25 10.12 12.07
N PHE A 80 -11.47 9.14 11.19
CA PHE A 80 -10.46 8.75 10.21
C PHE A 80 -10.70 9.49 8.90
N GLN A 81 -9.64 9.58 8.08
CA GLN A 81 -9.78 10.07 6.71
C GLN A 81 -10.55 9.05 5.87
N ASP A 82 -11.24 9.50 4.81
CA ASP A 82 -12.07 8.65 3.94
C ASP A 82 -11.27 7.52 3.24
N GLU A 83 -9.95 7.68 3.14
CA GLU A 83 -9.01 6.69 2.60
C GLU A 83 -8.65 5.56 3.59
N CYS A 84 -9.18 5.60 4.81
CA CYS A 84 -8.96 4.60 5.84
C CYS A 84 -10.05 3.53 5.84
N LEU A 85 -9.64 2.28 5.65
CA LEU A 85 -10.49 1.10 5.81
C LEU A 85 -10.50 0.69 7.28
N VAL A 86 -11.33 1.36 8.08
CA VAL A 86 -11.46 1.13 9.53
C VAL A 86 -12.25 -0.15 9.80
N GLY A 87 -11.69 -1.08 10.58
CA GLY A 87 -12.37 -2.32 10.96
C GLY A 87 -12.55 -3.33 9.81
N PHE A 88 -11.70 -3.24 8.79
CA PHE A 88 -11.68 -4.17 7.66
C PHE A 88 -10.57 -5.22 7.76
N GLY A 89 -9.74 -5.15 8.81
CA GLY A 89 -8.68 -6.11 9.08
C GLY A 89 -7.34 -5.75 8.45
N ALA A 90 -6.30 -6.46 8.88
CA ALA A 90 -4.95 -6.32 8.35
C ALA A 90 -4.20 -7.66 8.40
N GLU A 91 -3.98 -8.26 7.25
CA GLU A 91 -3.20 -9.50 7.08
C GLU A 91 -1.77 -9.20 6.59
N PRO A 92 -0.80 -10.10 6.83
CA PRO A 92 0.55 -9.95 6.28
C PRO A 92 0.53 -9.87 4.75
N LEU A 93 1.39 -9.02 4.18
CA LEU A 93 1.66 -9.04 2.74
C LEU A 93 2.45 -10.30 2.35
N PRO A 94 2.34 -10.80 1.10
CA PRO A 94 3.18 -11.87 0.60
C PRO A 94 4.67 -11.47 0.66
N ASP A 95 5.56 -12.42 0.97
CA ASP A 95 7.00 -12.15 1.08
C ASP A 95 7.59 -11.56 -0.22
N THR A 96 7.04 -11.97 -1.37
CA THR A 96 7.45 -11.45 -2.69
C THR A 96 7.07 -9.98 -2.95
N PHE A 97 6.22 -9.39 -2.12
CA PHE A 97 5.72 -8.03 -2.32
C PHE A 97 6.84 -6.99 -2.27
N MET A 98 7.75 -7.11 -1.29
CA MET A 98 8.82 -6.11 -1.10
C MET A 98 9.77 -6.07 -2.30
N ALA A 99 10.19 -7.25 -2.75
CA ALA A 99 10.99 -7.43 -3.97
C ALA A 99 10.36 -6.76 -5.20
N ARG A 100 9.05 -7.00 -5.41
CA ARG A 100 8.29 -6.40 -6.52
C ARG A 100 8.16 -4.88 -6.37
N LEU A 101 7.95 -4.38 -5.15
CA LEU A 101 7.88 -2.94 -4.87
C LEU A 101 9.21 -2.25 -5.14
N LEU A 102 10.33 -2.84 -4.71
CA LEU A 102 11.67 -2.30 -4.94
C LEU A 102 11.98 -2.19 -6.43
N ARG A 103 11.67 -3.24 -7.21
CA ARG A 103 11.79 -3.19 -8.67
C ARG A 103 11.00 -2.04 -9.29
N ARG A 104 9.76 -1.86 -8.84
CA ARG A 104 8.89 -0.78 -9.34
C ARG A 104 9.42 0.61 -8.97
N ARG A 105 10.01 0.77 -7.77
CA ARG A 105 10.69 2.02 -7.35
C ARG A 105 11.88 2.34 -8.22
N LEU A 106 12.73 1.35 -8.51
CA LEU A 106 13.89 1.53 -9.38
C LEU A 106 13.47 1.96 -10.78
N HIS A 107 12.50 1.26 -11.39
CA HIS A 107 11.95 1.68 -12.69
C HIS A 107 11.40 3.11 -12.66
N TYR A 108 10.61 3.46 -11.64
CA TYR A 108 10.06 4.81 -11.49
C TYR A 108 11.17 5.86 -11.39
N PHE A 109 12.19 5.60 -10.56
CA PHE A 109 13.34 6.49 -10.39
C PHE A 109 14.13 6.65 -11.70
N SER A 110 14.42 5.56 -12.40
CA SER A 110 15.10 5.57 -13.70
C SER A 110 14.37 6.43 -14.74
N ILE A 111 13.04 6.32 -14.81
CA ILE A 111 12.22 7.17 -15.69
C ILE A 111 12.33 8.65 -15.27
N ARG A 112 12.22 8.94 -13.97
CA ARG A 112 12.34 10.32 -13.44
C ARG A 112 13.70 10.95 -13.72
N MET A 113 14.76 10.14 -13.81
CA MET A 113 16.12 10.57 -14.08
C MET A 113 16.52 10.51 -15.58
N GLY A 114 15.65 10.02 -16.46
CA GLY A 114 15.95 9.88 -17.89
C GLY A 114 16.88 8.72 -18.25
N VAL A 115 17.11 7.77 -17.33
CA VAL A 115 18.01 6.61 -17.52
C VAL A 115 17.21 5.39 -17.96
N LEU A 116 16.71 5.39 -19.19
CA LEU A 116 15.79 4.34 -19.68
C LEU A 116 16.44 2.96 -19.84
N SER A 117 17.77 2.88 -19.96
CA SER A 117 18.50 1.61 -20.06
C SER A 117 18.23 0.69 -18.88
N ALA A 118 18.01 1.25 -17.69
CA ALA A 118 17.69 0.49 -16.48
C ALA A 118 16.34 -0.25 -16.55
N LEU A 119 15.43 0.12 -17.47
CA LEU A 119 14.17 -0.60 -17.70
C LEU A 119 14.37 -1.94 -18.41
N ASN A 120 15.50 -2.11 -19.10
CA ASN A 120 15.84 -3.34 -19.80
C ASN A 120 16.49 -4.38 -18.87
N GLU A 121 16.89 -3.98 -17.66
CA GLU A 121 17.53 -4.88 -16.70
C GLU A 121 16.50 -5.47 -15.73
N CYS A 122 16.42 -6.79 -15.69
CA CYS A 122 15.56 -7.53 -14.77
C CYS A 122 16.39 -8.07 -13.61
N TYR A 123 16.66 -7.24 -12.60
CA TYR A 123 17.32 -7.73 -11.38
C TYR A 123 16.39 -8.66 -10.60
N ALA A 124 16.92 -9.82 -10.22
CA ALA A 124 16.26 -10.72 -9.29
C ALA A 124 16.45 -10.17 -7.87
N PHE A 125 15.38 -9.67 -7.26
CA PHE A 125 15.34 -9.36 -5.83
C PHE A 125 14.89 -10.63 -5.09
N GLU A 126 15.70 -11.68 -5.15
CA GLU A 126 15.46 -12.90 -4.39
C GLU A 126 15.94 -12.71 -2.94
N ASN A 127 15.14 -13.17 -1.97
CA ASN A 127 15.47 -13.23 -0.54
C ASN A 127 15.69 -11.90 0.20
N MET A 128 14.83 -10.89 -0.01
CA MET A 128 14.73 -9.71 0.89
C MET A 128 13.51 -9.79 1.81
#